data_AF-A0A6N3GFV2-F1
#
_entry.id   AF-A0A6N3GFV2-F1
#
_cell.length_a   1.000
_cell.length_b   1.000
_cell.length_c   1.000
_cell.angle_alpha   90.00
_cell.angle_beta   90.00
_cell.angle_gamma   90.00
#
_symmetry.space_group_name_H-M   'P 1'
#
loop_
_entity.id
_entity.type
_entity.pdbx_description
1 polymer ?
#
loop_
_entity_poly.entity_id
_entity_poly.type
_entity_poly.pdbx_seq_one_letter_code
_entity_poly.pdbx_strand_id
1 'polypeptide(L)'
;MSKKIELIHIKPWERDQYPDFKSKTELKKQKLMPGYHVKPRAIVEWKKYEDYYLYDRNKTVPYHESQREKKRKRMEKKKRDEARTCKGCGTKFHSYLLRHKGVPFRQAERLRADCYFKTFQKYKKGIVYDLETTGVNPWKDEPLSMCIMDLQGKVIFEHYFRPEHTKSWPDAAAIHGITPEKVANESPMSFYRDQIQKIFDASDILITYNGINFDDSFLEAAGIKLPEVMQFDVMREYAWLIHDWDEYHQGWRWWRLIDCAAYYGYEFSAHDAAEDVKATLYCYKKMVFGEN
;
A
#
# COMPACT_ATOMS: atom_id res chain seq x y z
N MET A 1 2.81 45.34 -34.89
CA MET A 1 1.45 44.96 -34.47
C MET A 1 1.14 43.55 -35.00
N SER A 2 1.13 42.53 -34.14
CA SER A 2 0.78 41.17 -34.56
C SER A 2 -0.72 41.10 -34.85
N LYS A 3 -1.12 40.95 -36.13
CA LYS A 3 -2.52 40.67 -36.49
C LYS A 3 -3.01 39.47 -35.65
N LYS A 4 -4.03 39.68 -34.82
CA LYS A 4 -4.75 38.61 -34.12
C LYS A 4 -5.20 37.61 -35.18
N ILE A 5 -4.83 36.34 -35.00
CA ILE A 5 -5.27 35.28 -35.90
C ILE A 5 -6.71 35.01 -35.52
N GLU A 6 -7.67 35.39 -36.36
CA GLU A 6 -9.04 34.92 -36.21
C GLU A 6 -9.08 33.44 -36.55
N LEU A 7 -9.35 32.62 -35.53
CA LEU A 7 -9.58 31.19 -35.69
C LEU A 7 -11.05 30.96 -35.97
N ILE A 8 -11.32 30.09 -36.95
CA ILE A 8 -12.68 29.61 -37.20
C ILE A 8 -13.01 28.61 -36.09
N HIS A 9 -14.12 28.82 -35.39
CA HIS A 9 -14.62 27.86 -34.40
C HIS A 9 -15.50 26.85 -35.13
N ILE A 10 -15.10 25.58 -35.10
CA ILE A 10 -15.76 24.51 -35.86
C ILE A 10 -16.29 23.49 -34.86
N LYS A 11 -17.54 23.04 -35.03
CA LYS A 11 -18.07 21.92 -34.25
C LYS A 11 -17.63 20.58 -34.88
N PRO A 12 -17.47 19.52 -34.08
CA PRO A 12 -16.98 18.22 -34.57
C PRO A 12 -17.75 17.65 -35.77
N TRP A 13 -19.06 17.86 -35.85
CA TRP A 13 -19.89 17.39 -36.95
C TRP A 13 -19.83 18.27 -38.20
N GLU A 14 -19.23 19.46 -38.12
CA GLU A 14 -19.02 20.38 -39.25
C GLU A 14 -17.67 20.14 -39.93
N ARG A 15 -16.87 19.18 -39.44
CA ARG A 15 -15.53 18.84 -39.95
C ARG A 15 -15.52 18.55 -41.44
N ASP A 16 -16.57 17.93 -41.97
CA ASP A 16 -16.67 17.55 -43.38
C ASP A 16 -16.82 18.76 -44.31
N GLN A 17 -17.27 19.91 -43.80
CA GLN A 17 -17.35 21.16 -44.55
C GLN A 17 -15.96 21.79 -44.79
N TYR A 18 -14.93 21.32 -44.07
CA TYR A 18 -13.57 21.84 -44.14
C TYR A 18 -12.55 20.72 -44.43
N PRO A 19 -12.65 20.04 -45.60
CA PRO A 19 -11.87 18.85 -45.91
C PRO A 19 -10.35 19.11 -45.91
N ASP A 20 -9.92 20.32 -46.26
CA ASP A 20 -8.52 20.74 -46.29
C ASP A 20 -7.94 21.12 -44.92
N PHE A 21 -8.78 21.25 -43.88
CA PHE A 21 -8.32 21.56 -42.54
C PHE A 21 -8.08 20.28 -41.76
N LYS A 22 -6.82 20.02 -41.41
CA LYS A 22 -6.39 18.79 -40.74
C LYS A 22 -5.72 19.08 -39.41
N SER A 23 -6.01 18.26 -38.41
CA SER A 23 -5.30 18.23 -37.14
C SER A 23 -3.86 17.75 -37.35
N LYS A 24 -2.97 18.02 -36.38
CA LYS A 24 -1.59 17.49 -36.40
C LYS A 24 -1.55 15.96 -36.53
N THR A 25 -2.51 15.26 -35.93
CA THR A 25 -2.60 13.79 -36.00
C THR A 25 -2.93 13.31 -37.41
N GLU A 26 -3.89 13.96 -38.09
CA GLU A 26 -4.26 13.64 -39.47
C GLU A 26 -3.13 13.99 -40.46
N LEU A 27 -2.51 15.16 -40.31
CA LEU A 27 -1.36 15.55 -41.13
C LEU A 27 -0.22 14.55 -41.00
N LYS A 28 0.08 14.10 -39.78
CA LYS A 28 1.12 13.11 -39.54
C LYS A 28 0.82 11.76 -40.24
N LYS A 29 -0.44 11.31 -40.29
CA LYS A 29 -0.83 10.12 -41.07
C LYS A 29 -0.54 10.29 -42.55
N GLN A 30 -0.60 11.52 -43.06
CA GLN A 30 -0.26 11.88 -44.44
C GLN A 30 1.24 12.21 -44.64
N LYS A 31 2.10 11.97 -43.64
CA LYS A 31 3.52 12.37 -43.63
C LYS A 31 3.71 13.88 -43.86
N LEU A 32 2.83 14.70 -43.28
CA LEU A 32 2.89 16.17 -43.30
C LEU A 32 2.95 16.74 -41.87
N MET A 33 3.40 17.97 -41.74
CA MET A 33 3.27 18.78 -40.51
C MET A 33 3.11 20.26 -40.82
N PRO A 34 2.49 21.05 -39.93
CA PRO A 34 2.55 22.50 -40.03
C PRO A 34 4.01 22.95 -39.95
N GLY A 35 4.46 23.75 -40.94
CA GLY A 35 5.74 24.43 -40.85
C GLY A 35 5.77 25.43 -39.70
N TYR A 36 6.95 25.88 -39.30
CA TYR A 36 7.13 26.79 -38.15
C TYR A 36 6.28 28.08 -38.25
N HIS A 37 6.09 28.60 -39.47
CA HIS A 37 5.29 29.81 -39.73
C HIS A 37 3.79 29.54 -39.96
N VAL A 38 3.38 28.27 -39.99
CA VAL A 38 2.01 27.87 -40.34
C VAL A 38 1.15 27.96 -39.08
N LYS A 39 0.36 29.02 -39.02
CA LYS A 39 -0.59 29.27 -37.94
C LYS A 39 -1.85 28.41 -38.11
N PRO A 40 -2.48 27.96 -37.01
CA PRO A 40 -3.76 27.26 -37.09
C PRO A 40 -4.83 28.17 -37.72
N ARG A 41 -5.78 27.56 -38.45
CA ARG A 41 -6.88 28.26 -39.14
C ARG A 41 -8.21 28.09 -38.42
N ALA A 42 -8.35 26.99 -37.68
CA ALA A 42 -9.55 26.70 -36.93
C ALA A 42 -9.23 26.00 -35.61
N ILE A 43 -10.16 26.08 -34.69
CA ILE A 43 -10.19 25.32 -33.44
C ILE A 43 -11.47 24.49 -33.43
N VAL A 44 -11.34 23.21 -33.08
CA VAL A 44 -12.50 22.34 -32.86
C VAL A 44 -12.75 22.28 -31.37
N GLU A 45 -13.87 22.84 -30.97
CA GLU A 45 -14.33 22.82 -29.58
C GLU A 45 -15.16 21.58 -29.34
N TRP A 46 -14.71 20.71 -28.44
CA TRP A 46 -15.41 19.47 -28.18
C TRP A 46 -15.62 19.24 -26.69
N LYS A 47 -16.82 19.54 -26.16
CA LYS A 47 -17.13 19.49 -24.73
C LYS A 47 -16.74 18.19 -23.98
N LYS A 48 -16.54 17.06 -24.70
CA LYS A 48 -16.19 15.75 -24.13
C LYS A 48 -14.66 15.47 -24.11
N TYR A 49 -13.86 16.22 -24.87
CA TYR A 49 -12.41 16.00 -25.02
C TYR A 49 -11.65 17.34 -25.06
N GLU A 50 -10.31 17.31 -25.07
CA GLU A 50 -9.52 18.53 -25.23
C GLU A 50 -9.72 19.15 -26.62
N ASP A 51 -9.83 20.48 -26.67
CA ASP A 51 -9.89 21.25 -27.92
C ASP A 51 -8.63 21.03 -28.75
N TYR A 52 -8.76 21.03 -30.07
CA TYR A 52 -7.62 20.84 -30.96
C TYR A 52 -7.65 21.78 -32.17
N TYR A 53 -6.45 22.17 -32.60
CA TYR A 53 -6.27 23.06 -33.74
C TYR A 53 -6.21 22.32 -35.06
N LEU A 54 -6.75 22.98 -36.09
CA LEU A 54 -6.68 22.55 -37.47
C LEU A 54 -5.78 23.48 -38.29
N TYR A 55 -5.09 22.88 -39.25
CA TYR A 55 -4.14 23.53 -40.13
C TYR A 55 -4.55 23.27 -41.58
N ASP A 56 -4.38 24.28 -42.42
CA ASP A 56 -4.57 24.16 -43.87
C ASP A 56 -3.54 23.20 -44.45
N ARG A 57 -4.01 22.05 -44.96
CA ARG A 57 -3.20 20.99 -45.54
C ARG A 57 -2.29 21.50 -46.66
N ASN A 58 -2.76 22.45 -47.47
CA ASN A 58 -2.02 22.96 -48.62
C ASN A 58 -0.85 23.88 -48.20
N LYS A 59 -0.81 24.29 -46.92
CA LYS A 59 0.27 25.09 -46.34
C LYS A 59 1.20 24.26 -45.46
N THR A 60 1.13 22.93 -45.54
CA THR A 60 1.98 22.04 -44.74
C THR A 60 3.27 21.67 -45.47
N VAL A 61 4.24 21.20 -44.70
CA VAL A 61 5.54 20.71 -45.21
C VAL A 61 5.66 19.21 -44.95
N PRO A 62 6.55 18.49 -45.67
CA PRO A 62 6.85 17.10 -45.36
C PRO A 62 7.19 16.91 -43.88
N TYR A 63 6.67 15.83 -43.29
CA TYR A 63 6.93 15.50 -41.90
C TYR A 63 8.41 15.19 -41.71
N HIS A 64 9.08 16.01 -40.90
CA HIS A 64 10.45 15.76 -40.48
C HIS A 64 10.51 15.73 -38.95
N GLU A 65 10.84 14.58 -38.39
CA GLU A 65 11.05 14.43 -36.95
C GLU A 65 12.50 14.73 -36.59
N SER A 66 12.71 15.80 -35.81
CA SER A 66 14.06 16.19 -35.38
C SER A 66 14.73 15.09 -34.54
N GLN A 67 16.06 15.01 -34.59
CA GLN A 67 16.83 14.09 -33.73
C GLN A 67 16.56 14.34 -32.24
N ARG A 68 16.32 15.60 -31.85
CA ARG A 68 15.93 15.99 -30.49
C ARG A 68 14.58 15.37 -30.11
N GLU A 69 13.58 15.41 -30.99
CA GLU A 69 12.27 14.81 -30.74
C GLU A 69 12.33 13.28 -30.67
N LYS A 70 13.12 12.64 -31.56
CA LYS A 70 13.42 11.20 -31.50
C LYS A 70 14.05 10.82 -30.16
N LYS A 71 15.07 11.56 -29.72
CA LYS A 71 15.74 11.35 -28.42
C LYS A 71 14.76 11.51 -27.26
N ARG A 72 13.92 12.56 -27.27
CA ARG A 72 12.88 12.78 -26.25
C ARG A 72 11.92 11.59 -26.15
N LYS A 73 11.34 11.14 -27.27
CA LYS A 73 10.41 9.99 -27.30
C LYS A 73 11.06 8.70 -26.82
N ARG A 74 12.32 8.45 -27.18
CA ARG A 74 13.10 7.30 -26.68
C ARG A 74 13.27 7.37 -25.16
N MET A 75 13.64 8.53 -24.62
CA MET A 75 13.78 8.72 -23.16
C MET A 75 12.45 8.57 -22.42
N GLU A 76 11.36 9.12 -22.94
CA GLU A 76 10.01 8.95 -22.37
C GLU A 76 9.54 7.50 -22.41
N LYS A 77 9.84 6.77 -23.48
CA LYS A 77 9.57 5.33 -23.56
C LYS A 77 10.39 4.58 -22.50
N LYS A 78 11.68 4.86 -22.38
CA LYS A 78 12.57 4.25 -21.38
C LYS A 78 12.04 4.49 -19.95
N LYS A 79 11.66 5.72 -19.61
CA LYS A 79 11.07 6.06 -18.31
C LYS A 79 9.78 5.29 -18.02
N ARG A 80 8.89 5.17 -19.02
CA ARG A 80 7.64 4.39 -18.89
C ARG A 80 7.91 2.90 -18.71
N ASP A 81 8.87 2.36 -19.45
CA ASP A 81 9.29 0.97 -19.33
C ASP A 81 9.92 0.70 -17.96
N GLU A 82 10.76 1.60 -17.46
CA GLU A 82 11.31 1.52 -16.11
C GLU A 82 10.20 1.53 -15.05
N ALA A 83 9.28 2.51 -15.09
CA ALA A 83 8.21 2.63 -14.10
C ALA A 83 7.34 1.37 -13.95
N ARG A 84 7.17 0.58 -15.03
CA ARG A 84 6.42 -0.67 -15.03
C ARG A 84 7.27 -1.93 -14.88
N THR A 85 8.57 -1.78 -14.62
CA THR A 85 9.50 -2.90 -14.44
C THR A 85 9.87 -3.02 -12.97
N CYS A 86 9.64 -4.21 -12.40
CA CYS A 86 10.08 -4.57 -11.07
C CYS A 86 11.61 -4.44 -10.97
N LYS A 87 12.12 -3.66 -10.02
CA LYS A 87 13.56 -3.52 -9.76
C LYS A 87 14.18 -4.79 -9.20
N GLY A 88 13.42 -5.60 -8.47
CA GLY A 88 13.91 -6.82 -7.82
C GLY A 88 14.15 -7.96 -8.81
N CYS A 89 13.19 -8.26 -9.68
CA CYS A 89 13.25 -9.41 -10.59
C CYS A 89 13.24 -9.06 -12.08
N GLY A 90 13.13 -7.79 -12.45
CA GLY A 90 13.08 -7.35 -13.85
C GLY A 90 11.76 -7.65 -14.59
N THR A 91 10.77 -8.26 -13.91
CA THR A 91 9.44 -8.51 -14.51
C THR A 91 8.80 -7.20 -14.96
N LYS A 92 8.37 -7.16 -16.23
CA LYS A 92 7.68 -6.02 -16.83
C LYS A 92 6.17 -6.24 -16.76
N PHE A 93 5.46 -5.24 -16.26
CA PHE A 93 4.01 -5.23 -16.19
C PHE A 93 3.40 -4.42 -17.32
N HIS A 94 2.18 -4.78 -17.69
CA HIS A 94 1.39 -3.97 -18.60
C HIS A 94 0.88 -2.73 -17.85
N SER A 95 0.96 -1.55 -18.47
CA SER A 95 0.60 -0.28 -17.82
C SER A 95 -0.86 -0.24 -17.35
N TYR A 96 -1.76 -0.95 -18.04
CA TYR A 96 -3.16 -1.09 -17.63
C TYR A 96 -3.27 -1.77 -16.27
N LEU A 97 -2.56 -2.88 -16.04
CA LEU A 97 -2.62 -3.63 -14.77
C LEU A 97 -2.16 -2.77 -13.59
N LEU A 98 -1.14 -1.93 -13.79
CA LEU A 98 -0.65 -1.01 -12.75
C LEU A 98 -1.61 0.16 -12.48
N ARG A 99 -2.34 0.63 -13.50
CA ARG A 99 -3.25 1.78 -13.39
C ARG A 99 -4.61 1.40 -12.83
N HIS A 100 -5.13 0.26 -13.26
CA HIS A 100 -6.43 -0.24 -12.83
C HIS A 100 -6.32 -1.13 -11.59
N LYS A 101 -5.22 -0.98 -10.83
CA LYS A 101 -4.99 -1.67 -9.55
C LYS A 101 -5.25 -3.19 -9.68
N GLY A 102 -4.80 -3.80 -10.77
CA GLY A 102 -5.04 -5.22 -11.03
C GLY A 102 -3.94 -6.12 -10.47
N VAL A 103 -2.88 -5.55 -9.88
CA VAL A 103 -1.73 -6.28 -9.36
C VAL A 103 -1.12 -5.56 -8.14
N PRO A 104 -0.66 -6.30 -7.12
CA PRO A 104 0.06 -5.73 -5.98
C PRO A 104 1.49 -5.30 -6.40
N PHE A 105 1.63 -4.02 -6.72
CA PHE A 105 2.90 -3.40 -7.12
C PHE A 105 3.16 -2.11 -6.34
N ARG A 106 4.26 -2.10 -5.59
CA ARG A 106 4.74 -0.94 -4.82
C ARG A 106 5.38 0.06 -5.78
N GLN A 107 4.66 1.13 -6.12
CA GLN A 107 5.09 2.06 -7.18
C GLN A 107 6.36 2.85 -6.83
N ALA A 108 6.53 3.27 -5.57
CA ALA A 108 7.68 4.06 -5.15
C ALA A 108 8.98 3.24 -5.22
N GLU A 109 8.93 2.01 -4.72
CA GLU A 109 10.03 1.05 -4.69
C GLU A 109 10.23 0.39 -6.05
N ARG A 110 9.17 0.38 -6.88
CA ARG A 110 9.06 -0.37 -8.14
C ARG A 110 9.26 -1.86 -7.91
N LEU A 111 8.52 -2.45 -6.97
CA LEU A 111 8.61 -3.87 -6.65
C LEU A 111 7.24 -4.54 -6.77
N ARG A 112 7.22 -5.73 -7.37
CA ARG A 112 6.07 -6.64 -7.25
C ARG A 112 6.02 -7.23 -5.84
N ALA A 113 4.84 -7.67 -5.38
CA ALA A 113 4.61 -8.35 -4.10
C ALA A 113 5.79 -9.20 -3.60
N ASP A 114 6.12 -10.30 -4.28
CA ASP A 114 7.18 -11.20 -3.79
C ASP A 114 8.54 -10.53 -3.64
N CYS A 115 8.88 -9.58 -4.52
CA CYS A 115 10.15 -8.86 -4.44
C CYS A 115 10.14 -7.83 -3.31
N TYR A 116 8.97 -7.23 -3.02
CA TYR A 116 8.79 -6.34 -1.88
C TYR A 116 8.91 -7.13 -0.58
N PHE A 117 8.22 -8.25 -0.42
CA PHE A 117 8.29 -9.04 0.80
C PHE A 117 9.67 -9.63 1.06
N LYS A 118 10.40 -10.03 0.01
CA LYS A 118 11.80 -10.45 0.14
C LYS A 118 12.72 -9.37 0.75
N THR A 119 12.35 -8.09 0.70
CA THR A 119 13.17 -7.04 1.34
C THR A 119 13.17 -7.12 2.87
N PHE A 120 12.21 -7.82 3.48
CA PHE A 120 12.14 -8.03 4.92
C PHE A 120 13.00 -9.20 5.41
N GLN A 121 13.50 -10.05 4.50
CA GLN A 121 14.41 -11.16 4.86
C GLN A 121 15.74 -10.69 5.46
N LYS A 122 16.07 -9.39 5.33
CA LYS A 122 17.26 -8.78 5.91
C LYS A 122 17.19 -8.66 7.43
N TYR A 123 16.00 -8.59 8.02
CA TYR A 123 15.80 -8.51 9.46
C TYR A 123 16.01 -9.89 10.09
N LYS A 124 16.77 -9.93 11.18
CA LYS A 124 17.18 -11.19 11.83
C LYS A 124 16.79 -11.26 13.30
N LYS A 125 16.45 -10.12 13.91
CA LYS A 125 16.11 -9.97 15.33
C LYS A 125 14.73 -9.35 15.46
N GLY A 126 13.74 -9.95 14.82
CA GLY A 126 12.36 -9.51 14.90
C GLY A 126 11.61 -10.11 16.08
N ILE A 127 10.61 -9.37 16.57
CA ILE A 127 9.62 -9.87 17.50
C ILE A 127 8.22 -9.78 16.89
N VAL A 128 7.38 -10.77 17.21
CA VAL A 128 5.95 -10.79 16.93
C VAL A 128 5.23 -10.68 18.26
N TYR A 129 4.25 -9.79 18.38
CA TYR A 129 3.54 -9.57 19.64
C TYR A 129 2.05 -9.28 19.42
N ASP A 130 1.29 -9.58 20.47
CA ASP A 130 -0.16 -9.37 20.57
C ASP A 130 -0.55 -9.15 22.05
N LEU A 131 -1.61 -8.36 22.26
CA LEU A 131 -2.19 -8.04 23.56
C LEU A 131 -3.68 -8.40 23.61
N GLU A 132 -4.08 -8.99 24.74
CA GLU A 132 -5.48 -9.00 25.16
C GLU A 132 -5.70 -7.90 26.20
N THR A 133 -6.83 -7.21 26.15
CA THR A 133 -7.09 -5.97 26.91
C THR A 133 -8.49 -5.97 27.49
N THR A 134 -8.74 -5.14 28.52
CA THR A 134 -10.08 -5.00 29.12
C THR A 134 -11.11 -4.33 28.19
N GLY A 135 -10.66 -3.75 27.08
CA GLY A 135 -11.46 -2.99 26.13
C GLY A 135 -10.57 -2.30 25.09
N VAL A 136 -11.13 -1.39 24.28
CA VAL A 136 -10.43 -0.88 23.08
C VAL A 136 -9.80 0.51 23.24
N ASN A 137 -9.90 1.14 24.41
CA ASN A 137 -9.42 2.49 24.64
C ASN A 137 -8.16 2.49 25.53
N PRO A 138 -6.95 2.73 24.99
CA PRO A 138 -5.70 2.66 25.75
C PRO A 138 -5.60 3.66 26.92
N TRP A 139 -6.46 4.68 26.96
CA TRP A 139 -6.49 5.67 28.05
C TRP A 139 -7.44 5.29 29.20
N LYS A 140 -8.22 4.21 29.04
CA LYS A 140 -9.21 3.74 30.01
C LYS A 140 -9.08 2.27 30.34
N ASP A 141 -8.76 1.48 29.32
CA ASP A 141 -8.62 0.04 29.35
C ASP A 141 -7.16 -0.35 29.63
N GLU A 142 -6.98 -1.58 30.13
CA GLU A 142 -5.69 -2.07 30.60
C GLU A 142 -5.33 -3.41 29.93
N PRO A 143 -4.05 -3.68 29.68
CA PRO A 143 -3.59 -4.98 29.22
C PRO A 143 -3.88 -6.09 30.24
N LEU A 144 -4.34 -7.24 29.74
CA LEU A 144 -4.68 -8.45 30.49
C LEU A 144 -3.76 -9.62 30.16
N SER A 145 -3.23 -9.69 28.94
CA SER A 145 -2.19 -10.64 28.60
C SER A 145 -1.32 -10.11 27.47
N MET A 146 -0.10 -10.60 27.38
CA MET A 146 0.81 -10.31 26.28
C MET A 146 1.59 -11.57 25.94
N CYS A 147 1.72 -11.84 24.64
CA CYS A 147 2.70 -12.79 24.12
C CYS A 147 3.69 -12.06 23.21
N ILE A 148 4.97 -12.43 23.32
CA ILE A 148 6.03 -12.01 22.41
C ILE A 148 6.82 -13.24 21.99
N MET A 149 6.99 -13.40 20.68
CA MET A 149 7.70 -14.49 20.04
C MET A 149 8.81 -13.95 19.13
N ASP A 150 9.94 -14.65 19.06
CA ASP A 150 10.98 -14.33 18.08
C ASP A 150 10.66 -14.88 16.68
N LEU A 151 11.44 -14.51 15.67
CA LEU A 151 11.26 -15.01 14.30
C LEU A 151 11.47 -16.54 14.16
N GLN A 152 12.11 -17.19 15.12
CA GLN A 152 12.30 -18.65 15.12
C GLN A 152 11.08 -19.39 15.65
N GLY A 153 10.11 -18.68 16.24
CA GLY A 153 8.91 -19.27 16.83
C GLY A 153 9.06 -19.59 18.32
N LYS A 154 10.12 -19.09 18.96
CA LYS A 154 10.31 -19.26 20.40
C LYS A 154 9.56 -18.13 21.13
N VAL A 155 8.69 -18.51 22.05
CA VAL A 155 8.08 -17.57 23.00
C VAL A 155 9.18 -17.03 23.92
N ILE A 156 9.35 -15.70 23.94
CA ILE A 156 10.35 -15.00 24.76
C ILE A 156 9.72 -14.25 25.93
N PHE A 157 8.42 -13.98 25.88
CA PHE A 157 7.63 -13.38 26.94
C PHE A 157 6.17 -13.80 26.78
N GLU A 158 5.55 -14.34 27.83
CA GLU A 158 4.14 -14.70 27.84
C GLU A 158 3.62 -14.60 29.26
N HIS A 159 2.74 -13.64 29.51
CA HIS A 159 2.21 -13.37 30.84
C HIS A 159 0.77 -12.88 30.78
N TYR A 160 -0.01 -13.27 31.79
CA TYR A 160 -1.23 -12.57 32.16
C TYR A 160 -0.90 -11.42 33.12
N PHE A 161 -1.77 -10.41 33.15
CA PHE A 161 -1.63 -9.25 33.99
C PHE A 161 -2.90 -8.99 34.79
N ARG A 162 -2.74 -8.64 36.06
CA ARG A 162 -3.83 -8.09 36.86
C ARG A 162 -3.96 -6.60 36.56
N PRO A 163 -5.11 -6.12 36.04
CA PRO A 163 -5.32 -4.69 35.83
C PRO A 163 -5.30 -3.94 37.17
N GLU A 164 -4.81 -2.71 37.17
CA GLU A 164 -4.64 -1.88 38.36
C GLU A 164 -5.91 -1.08 38.70
N HIS A 165 -6.72 -0.72 37.70
CA HIS A 165 -7.85 0.18 37.86
C HIS A 165 -9.20 -0.44 37.49
N THR A 166 -9.21 -1.31 36.48
CA THR A 166 -10.39 -1.94 35.91
C THR A 166 -10.75 -3.20 36.68
N LYS A 167 -12.01 -3.29 37.13
CA LYS A 167 -12.49 -4.40 37.95
C LYS A 167 -13.34 -5.43 37.20
N SER A 168 -13.83 -5.07 36.01
CA SER A 168 -14.74 -5.91 35.21
C SER A 168 -14.71 -5.52 33.74
N TRP A 169 -14.75 -6.50 32.84
CA TRP A 169 -14.72 -6.31 31.38
C TRP A 169 -15.54 -7.41 30.66
N PRO A 170 -16.85 -7.50 30.90
CA PRO A 170 -17.66 -8.61 30.40
C PRO A 170 -17.65 -8.75 28.87
N ASP A 171 -17.62 -7.64 28.14
CA ASP A 171 -17.62 -7.65 26.67
C ASP A 171 -16.30 -8.21 26.11
N ALA A 172 -15.16 -7.80 26.66
CA ALA A 172 -13.85 -8.30 26.26
C ALA A 172 -13.66 -9.77 26.71
N ALA A 173 -14.07 -10.10 27.95
CA ALA A 173 -14.02 -11.47 28.47
C ALA A 173 -14.86 -12.45 27.65
N ALA A 174 -15.96 -12.01 27.03
CA ALA A 174 -16.75 -12.83 26.12
C ALA A 174 -16.01 -13.18 24.81
N ILE A 175 -14.99 -12.41 24.45
CA ILE A 175 -14.17 -12.61 23.24
C ILE A 175 -12.96 -13.50 23.56
N HIS A 176 -12.11 -13.08 24.50
CA HIS A 176 -10.83 -13.75 24.79
C HIS A 176 -10.87 -14.69 26.02
N GLY A 177 -11.99 -14.77 26.73
CA GLY A 177 -12.17 -15.71 27.85
C GLY A 177 -11.31 -15.43 29.10
N ILE A 178 -10.72 -14.24 29.22
CA ILE A 178 -9.92 -13.85 30.40
C ILE A 178 -10.86 -13.17 31.38
N THR A 179 -11.12 -13.78 32.53
CA THR A 179 -11.99 -13.22 33.57
C THR A 179 -11.15 -12.56 34.68
N PRO A 180 -11.76 -11.69 35.53
CA PRO A 180 -11.07 -11.13 36.68
C PRO A 180 -10.43 -12.19 37.60
N GLU A 181 -11.10 -13.33 37.77
CA GLU A 181 -10.62 -14.44 38.58
C GLU A 181 -9.38 -15.10 37.98
N LYS A 182 -9.30 -15.21 36.64
CA LYS A 182 -8.16 -15.80 35.92
C LYS A 182 -6.86 -15.01 36.16
N VAL A 183 -6.96 -13.70 36.34
CA VAL A 183 -5.80 -12.79 36.51
C VAL A 183 -5.65 -12.24 37.94
N ALA A 184 -6.47 -12.69 38.89
CA ALA A 184 -6.55 -12.08 40.22
C ALA A 184 -5.23 -12.14 41.02
N ASN A 185 -4.39 -13.15 40.75
CA ASN A 185 -3.11 -13.35 41.43
C ASN A 185 -1.90 -12.95 40.58
N GLU A 186 -2.12 -12.39 39.40
CA GLU A 186 -1.06 -11.99 38.50
C GLU A 186 -0.44 -10.65 38.91
N SER A 187 0.79 -10.43 38.46
CA SER A 187 1.43 -9.12 38.60
C SER A 187 0.86 -8.14 37.55
N PRO A 188 0.76 -6.84 37.85
CA PRO A 188 0.38 -5.85 36.85
C PRO A 188 1.47 -5.76 35.76
N MET A 189 1.11 -5.32 34.56
CA MET A 189 2.08 -5.14 33.46
C MET A 189 3.25 -4.21 33.85
N SER A 190 2.98 -3.23 34.71
CA SER A 190 3.98 -2.30 35.24
C SER A 190 5.15 -2.99 35.95
N PHE A 191 4.94 -4.19 36.52
CA PHE A 191 5.99 -5.03 37.09
C PHE A 191 6.99 -5.55 36.03
N TYR A 192 6.50 -5.85 34.82
CA TYR A 192 7.29 -6.41 33.73
C TYR A 192 7.87 -5.35 32.79
N ARG A 193 7.63 -4.06 33.04
CA ARG A 193 7.97 -2.95 32.15
C ARG A 193 9.41 -2.99 31.66
N ASP A 194 10.39 -3.14 32.55
CA ASP A 194 11.81 -3.16 32.19
C ASP A 194 12.19 -4.38 31.34
N GLN A 195 11.53 -5.51 31.55
CA GLN A 195 11.74 -6.72 30.75
C GLN A 195 11.17 -6.54 29.34
N ILE A 196 9.94 -6.04 29.24
CA ILE A 196 9.28 -5.73 27.97
C ILE A 196 10.13 -4.70 27.20
N GLN A 197 10.53 -3.59 27.84
CA GLN A 197 11.35 -2.56 27.20
C GLN A 197 12.65 -3.14 26.61
N LYS A 198 13.37 -3.98 27.36
CA LYS A 198 14.60 -4.64 26.87
C LYS A 198 14.36 -5.53 25.65
N ILE A 199 13.22 -6.20 25.58
CA ILE A 199 12.85 -7.04 24.43
C ILE A 199 12.63 -6.17 23.19
N PHE A 200 11.84 -5.10 23.33
CA PHE A 200 11.58 -4.16 22.24
C PHE A 200 12.87 -3.47 21.77
N ASP A 201 13.68 -2.93 22.69
CA ASP A 201 14.95 -2.25 22.38
C ASP A 201 15.96 -3.13 21.62
N ALA A 202 15.91 -4.44 21.81
CA ALA A 202 16.81 -5.39 21.16
C ALA A 202 16.38 -5.79 19.74
N SER A 203 15.16 -5.41 19.32
CA SER A 203 14.57 -5.82 18.05
C SER A 203 14.99 -4.93 16.87
N ASP A 204 15.10 -5.51 15.67
CA ASP A 204 15.35 -4.79 14.41
C ASP A 204 14.10 -4.65 13.52
N ILE A 205 13.03 -5.36 13.88
CA ILE A 205 11.69 -5.26 13.29
C ILE A 205 10.62 -5.65 14.32
N LEU A 206 9.55 -4.87 14.35
CA LEU A 206 8.35 -5.13 15.15
C LEU A 206 7.25 -5.68 14.23
N ILE A 207 6.64 -6.80 14.60
CA ILE A 207 5.62 -7.48 13.79
C ILE A 207 4.38 -7.68 14.65
N THR A 208 3.22 -7.36 14.09
CA THR A 208 1.92 -7.51 14.76
C THR A 208 0.83 -7.72 13.72
N TYR A 209 -0.38 -8.05 14.16
CA TYR A 209 -1.58 -8.08 13.32
C TYR A 209 -2.53 -6.98 13.77
N ASN A 210 -2.65 -5.90 12.99
CA ASN A 210 -3.45 -4.71 13.34
C ASN A 210 -2.98 -3.94 14.61
N GLY A 211 -1.78 -4.20 15.11
CA GLY A 211 -1.31 -3.61 16.38
C GLY A 211 -0.61 -2.26 16.32
N ILE A 212 -0.17 -1.78 15.15
CA ILE A 212 0.61 -0.51 15.02
C ILE A 212 -0.12 0.71 15.64
N ASN A 213 -1.45 0.70 15.63
CA ASN A 213 -2.25 1.76 16.26
C ASN A 213 -3.05 1.26 17.48
N PHE A 214 -3.09 -0.05 17.70
CA PHE A 214 -3.87 -0.67 18.77
C PHE A 214 -2.94 -1.10 19.90
N ASP A 215 -2.26 -2.23 19.77
CA ASP A 215 -1.29 -2.74 20.75
C ASP A 215 -0.24 -1.70 21.12
N ASP A 216 0.33 -1.02 20.12
CA ASP A 216 1.34 0.03 20.30
C ASP A 216 0.84 1.14 21.22
N SER A 217 -0.44 1.52 21.11
CA SER A 217 -1.03 2.57 21.95
C SER A 217 -1.20 2.11 23.42
N PHE A 218 -1.48 0.82 23.65
CA PHE A 218 -1.51 0.25 25.00
C PHE A 218 -0.10 0.13 25.59
N LEU A 219 0.89 -0.26 24.79
CA LEU A 219 2.29 -0.31 25.19
C LEU A 219 2.80 1.09 25.59
N GLU A 220 2.50 2.11 24.78
CA GLU A 220 2.85 3.51 25.06
C GLU A 220 2.14 4.04 26.31
N ALA A 221 0.84 3.74 26.48
CA ALA A 221 0.09 4.10 27.68
C ALA A 221 0.65 3.42 28.94
N ALA A 222 1.11 2.17 28.81
CA ALA A 222 1.85 1.45 29.84
C ALA A 222 3.29 1.98 30.02
N GLY A 223 3.72 2.98 29.25
CA GLY A 223 5.01 3.66 29.29
C GLY A 223 6.18 2.82 28.80
N ILE A 224 5.92 1.88 27.88
CA ILE A 224 6.93 1.28 27.01
C ILE A 224 7.21 2.26 25.85
N LYS A 225 8.48 2.46 25.55
CA LYS A 225 8.90 3.27 24.39
C LYS A 225 9.22 2.34 23.24
N LEU A 226 8.46 2.47 22.16
CA LEU A 226 8.72 1.67 20.96
C LEU A 226 9.99 2.20 20.25
N PRO A 227 10.91 1.31 19.84
CA PRO A 227 12.09 1.71 19.11
C PRO A 227 11.74 2.20 17.69
N GLU A 228 12.52 3.12 17.16
CA GLU A 228 12.39 3.63 15.77
C GLU A 228 12.95 2.63 14.75
N VAL A 229 12.34 1.45 14.69
CA VAL A 229 12.70 0.36 13.76
C VAL A 229 11.56 0.10 12.77
N MET A 230 11.79 -0.83 11.85
CA MET A 230 10.76 -1.21 10.89
C MET A 230 9.58 -1.84 11.64
N GLN A 231 8.36 -1.39 11.32
CA GLN A 231 7.14 -2.05 11.76
C GLN A 231 6.49 -2.77 10.58
N PHE A 232 6.02 -3.99 10.81
CA PHE A 232 5.31 -4.82 9.85
C PHE A 232 3.96 -5.23 10.43
N ASP A 233 2.91 -4.53 10.01
CA ASP A 233 1.54 -4.92 10.30
C ASP A 233 1.07 -5.92 9.24
N VAL A 234 0.96 -7.19 9.65
CA VAL A 234 0.59 -8.30 8.78
C VAL A 234 -0.78 -8.05 8.14
N MET A 235 -1.73 -7.43 8.84
CA MET A 235 -3.06 -7.13 8.29
C MET A 235 -2.96 -6.14 7.13
N ARG A 236 -2.19 -5.05 7.30
CA ARG A 236 -2.03 -4.00 6.26
C ARG A 236 -1.31 -4.54 5.04
N GLU A 237 -0.28 -5.34 5.27
CA GLU A 237 0.51 -5.94 4.19
C GLU A 237 -0.29 -7.02 3.45
N TYR A 238 -1.09 -7.81 4.16
CA TYR A 238 -2.03 -8.76 3.57
C TYR A 238 -3.12 -8.07 2.76
N ALA A 239 -3.75 -7.01 3.30
CA ALA A 239 -4.77 -6.23 2.59
C ALA A 239 -4.23 -5.69 1.26
N TRP A 240 -3.01 -5.16 1.27
CA TRP A 240 -2.33 -4.70 0.05
C TRP A 240 -2.04 -5.83 -0.95
N LEU A 241 -1.64 -7.00 -0.46
CA LEU A 241 -1.33 -8.19 -1.27
C LEU A 241 -2.59 -8.74 -1.95
N ILE A 242 -3.65 -8.97 -1.19
CA ILE A 242 -4.95 -9.46 -1.70
C ILE A 242 -5.57 -8.45 -2.65
N HIS A 243 -5.33 -7.16 -2.39
CA HIS A 243 -5.67 -6.08 -3.31
C HIS A 243 -7.18 -5.98 -3.59
N ASP A 244 -7.98 -6.36 -2.59
CA ASP A 244 -9.44 -6.26 -2.60
C ASP A 244 -9.85 -4.84 -2.15
N TRP A 245 -10.52 -4.10 -3.03
CA TRP A 245 -10.87 -2.70 -2.81
C TRP A 245 -12.18 -2.57 -2.05
N ASP A 246 -12.15 -1.85 -0.94
CA ASP A 246 -13.32 -1.49 -0.15
C ASP A 246 -13.78 -0.07 -0.55
N GLU A 247 -14.90 0.01 -1.29
CA GLU A 247 -15.48 1.28 -1.71
C GLU A 247 -16.02 2.13 -0.55
N TYR A 248 -16.43 1.52 0.56
CA TYR A 248 -16.97 2.27 1.69
C TYR A 248 -15.83 2.98 2.43
N HIS A 249 -14.73 2.28 2.69
CA HIS A 249 -13.56 2.82 3.39
C HIS A 249 -12.54 3.50 2.46
N GLN A 250 -12.76 3.47 1.14
CA GLN A 250 -11.86 4.03 0.12
C GLN A 250 -10.41 3.53 0.26
N GLY A 251 -10.25 2.23 0.52
CA GLY A 251 -8.96 1.62 0.83
C GLY A 251 -8.93 0.12 0.50
N TRP A 252 -7.81 -0.53 0.83
CA TRP A 252 -7.74 -1.99 0.79
C TRP A 252 -8.51 -2.56 1.96
N ARG A 253 -9.39 -3.53 1.66
CA ARG A 253 -10.17 -4.21 2.68
C ARG A 253 -9.24 -4.85 3.72
N TRP A 254 -9.53 -4.59 4.98
CA TRP A 254 -8.87 -5.25 6.10
C TRP A 254 -9.50 -6.62 6.35
N TRP A 255 -8.66 -7.59 6.69
CA TRP A 255 -9.03 -8.98 6.89
C TRP A 255 -8.76 -9.40 8.32
N ARG A 256 -9.56 -10.32 8.85
CA ARG A 256 -9.29 -10.90 10.19
C ARG A 256 -8.10 -11.84 10.11
N LEU A 257 -7.38 -12.01 11.21
CA LEU A 257 -6.23 -12.91 11.27
C LEU A 257 -6.60 -14.33 10.86
N ILE A 258 -7.77 -14.83 11.28
CA ILE A 258 -8.28 -16.14 10.87
C ILE A 258 -8.42 -16.28 9.34
N ASP A 259 -8.85 -15.22 8.64
CA ASP A 259 -9.00 -15.25 7.18
C ASP A 259 -7.62 -15.22 6.48
N CYS A 260 -6.68 -14.43 7.01
CA CYS A 260 -5.30 -14.37 6.53
C CYS A 260 -4.58 -15.71 6.76
N ALA A 261 -4.73 -16.31 7.94
CA ALA A 261 -4.14 -17.60 8.28
C ALA A 261 -4.72 -18.72 7.41
N ALA A 262 -6.05 -18.74 7.22
CA ALA A 262 -6.73 -19.70 6.37
C ALA A 262 -6.28 -19.60 4.89
N TYR A 263 -6.04 -18.39 4.37
CA TYR A 263 -5.48 -18.20 3.03
C TYR A 263 -4.13 -18.92 2.85
N TYR A 264 -3.32 -19.00 3.91
CA TYR A 264 -2.06 -19.73 3.93
C TYR A 264 -2.16 -21.15 4.51
N GLY A 265 -3.37 -21.67 4.72
CA GLY A 265 -3.61 -23.03 5.21
C GLY A 265 -3.24 -23.25 6.68
N TYR A 266 -3.39 -22.24 7.54
CA TYR A 266 -3.16 -22.35 8.99
C TYR A 266 -4.45 -22.13 9.76
N GLU A 267 -4.77 -23.08 10.63
CA GLU A 267 -5.93 -23.06 11.51
C GLU A 267 -5.46 -22.95 12.97
N PHE A 268 -6.20 -22.18 13.76
CA PHE A 268 -5.89 -21.95 15.17
C PHE A 268 -7.13 -21.46 15.93
N SER A 269 -7.05 -21.43 17.26
CA SER A 269 -8.07 -20.81 18.10
C SER A 269 -7.74 -19.33 18.29
N ALA A 270 -8.58 -18.45 17.76
CA ALA A 270 -8.40 -17.00 17.89
C ALA A 270 -8.76 -16.48 19.29
N HIS A 271 -8.32 -15.25 19.59
CA HIS A 271 -8.56 -14.53 20.85
C HIS A 271 -7.80 -15.14 22.04
N ASP A 272 -6.56 -15.52 21.75
CA ASP A 272 -5.54 -15.89 22.73
C ASP A 272 -4.20 -15.37 22.21
N ALA A 273 -3.57 -14.47 22.96
CA ALA A 273 -2.36 -13.78 22.52
C ALA A 273 -1.25 -14.74 22.04
N ALA A 274 -1.11 -15.93 22.64
CA ALA A 274 -0.08 -16.88 22.22
C ALA A 274 -0.43 -17.57 20.90
N GLU A 275 -1.69 -17.94 20.70
CA GLU A 275 -2.16 -18.50 19.43
C GLU A 275 -2.20 -17.46 18.30
N ASP A 276 -2.63 -16.22 18.60
CA ASP A 276 -2.65 -15.10 17.66
C ASP A 276 -1.22 -14.70 17.23
N VAL A 277 -0.25 -14.69 18.14
CA VAL A 277 1.18 -14.47 17.79
C VAL A 277 1.72 -15.58 16.89
N LYS A 278 1.38 -16.85 17.15
CA LYS A 278 1.80 -17.98 16.29
C LYS A 278 1.22 -17.84 14.88
N ALA A 279 -0.07 -17.56 14.78
CA ALA A 279 -0.75 -17.37 13.49
C ALA A 279 -0.18 -16.16 12.74
N THR A 280 0.11 -15.07 13.44
CA THR A 280 0.72 -13.86 12.88
C THR A 280 2.12 -14.14 12.34
N LEU A 281 2.97 -14.83 13.12
CA LEU A 281 4.31 -15.25 12.68
C LEU A 281 4.24 -16.15 11.45
N TYR A 282 3.29 -17.10 11.43
CA TYR A 282 3.08 -17.98 10.28
C TYR A 282 2.74 -17.18 9.01
N CYS A 283 1.76 -16.28 9.09
CA CYS A 283 1.36 -15.41 7.98
C CYS A 283 2.52 -14.54 7.49
N TYR A 284 3.26 -13.91 8.41
CA TYR A 284 4.47 -13.15 8.10
C TYR A 284 5.49 -14.01 7.34
N LYS A 285 5.78 -15.22 7.83
CA LYS A 285 6.73 -16.14 7.18
C LYS A 285 6.31 -16.52 5.77
N LYS A 286 5.01 -16.77 5.56
CA LYS A 286 4.45 -17.07 4.24
C LYS A 286 4.62 -15.92 3.26
N MET A 287 4.36 -14.68 3.69
CA MET A 287 4.59 -13.49 2.86
C MET A 287 6.07 -13.30 2.53
N VAL A 288 6.95 -13.39 3.54
CA VAL A 288 8.35 -12.98 3.44
C VAL A 288 9.25 -14.05 2.83
N PHE A 289 9.05 -15.32 3.17
CA PHE A 289 9.91 -16.43 2.75
C PHE A 289 9.25 -17.34 1.72
N GLY A 290 7.92 -17.39 1.65
CA GLY A 290 7.19 -18.28 0.75
C GLY A 290 7.36 -19.77 1.08
N GLU A 291 7.72 -20.09 2.32
CA GLU A 291 7.94 -21.48 2.76
C GLU A 291 6.60 -22.19 3.00
N ASN A 292 6.44 -23.38 2.42
CA ASN A 292 5.28 -24.25 2.63
C ASN A 292 5.38 -24.99 3.96
#